data_AF-A0A645H3Q0-F1
#
_entry.id   AF-A0A645H3Q0-F1
#
_cell.length_a   1.000
_cell.length_b   1.000
_cell.length_c   1.000
_cell.angle_alpha   90.00
_cell.angle_beta   90.00
_cell.angle_gamma   90.00
#
_symmetry.space_group_name_H-M   'P 1'
#
loop_
_entity.id
_entity.type
_entity.pdbx_description
1 polymer ?
#
loop_
_entity_poly.entity_id
_entity_poly.type
_entity_poly.pdbx_seq_one_letter_code
_entity_poly.pdbx_strand_id
1 'polypeptide(L)'
;MEETLKIGMDMSDRYRFFTNIAFKNGYDCRSVIESAMQAQASQDLAEITARIKSGVDRQTALKPFLNDAHFEKWLSDFEEALYKAGNK
;
A
#
# COMPACT_ATOMS: atom_id res chain seq x y z
N MET A 1 -7.53 -18.69 31.34
CA MET A 1 -6.91 -18.45 30.01
C MET A 1 -7.55 -19.32 28.94
N GLU A 2 -7.76 -20.62 29.18
CA GLU A 2 -8.48 -21.53 28.26
C GLU A 2 -9.95 -21.12 28.06
N GLU A 3 -10.64 -20.77 29.15
CA GLU A 3 -12.05 -20.40 29.15
C GLU A 3 -12.31 -19.08 28.40
N THR A 4 -11.43 -18.09 28.58
CA THR A 4 -11.46 -16.82 27.83
C THR A 4 -11.26 -17.00 26.33
N LEU A 5 -10.46 -17.99 25.91
CA LEU A 5 -10.25 -18.30 24.49
C LEU A 5 -11.50 -18.94 23.86
N LYS A 6 -12.13 -19.88 24.59
CA LYS A 6 -13.39 -20.51 24.17
C LYS A 6 -14.52 -19.49 24.04
N ILE A 7 -14.65 -18.58 25.01
CA ILE A 7 -15.62 -17.49 24.96
C ILE A 7 -15.35 -16.58 23.74
N GLY A 8 -14.09 -16.25 23.46
CA GLY A 8 -13.69 -15.48 22.28
C GLY A 8 -14.11 -16.13 20.95
N MET A 9 -13.87 -17.43 20.79
CA MET A 9 -14.30 -18.20 19.61
C MET A 9 -15.83 -18.25 19.49
N ASP A 10 -16.53 -18.53 20.58
CA ASP A 10 -17.99 -18.57 20.59
C ASP A 10 -18.64 -17.23 20.23
N MET A 11 -18.06 -16.12 20.70
CA MET A 11 -18.49 -14.78 20.31
C MET A 11 -18.23 -14.53 18.82
N SER A 12 -17.07 -14.94 18.29
CA SER A 12 -16.75 -14.80 16.86
C SER A 12 -17.74 -15.56 15.97
N ASP A 13 -18.12 -16.77 16.37
CA ASP A 13 -18.95 -17.66 15.55
C ASP A 13 -20.44 -17.35 15.65
N ARG A 14 -20.92 -16.90 16.83
CA ARG A 14 -22.36 -16.76 17.10
C ARG A 14 -22.84 -15.31 17.13
N TYR A 15 -21.99 -14.34 17.45
CA TYR A 15 -22.44 -12.96 17.64
C TYR A 15 -22.33 -12.17 16.34
N ARG A 16 -23.41 -11.49 16.00
CA ARG A 16 -23.40 -10.51 14.91
C ARG A 16 -22.75 -9.23 15.42
N PHE A 17 -21.47 -9.04 15.11
CA PHE A 17 -20.80 -7.78 15.42
C PHE A 17 -21.44 -6.64 14.61
N PHE A 18 -21.91 -5.61 15.29
CA PHE A 18 -22.44 -4.39 14.68
C PHE A 18 -21.34 -3.39 14.32
N THR A 19 -20.08 -3.84 14.28
CA THR A 19 -18.99 -3.03 13.74
C THR A 19 -19.24 -2.89 12.24
N ASN A 20 -19.44 -1.68 11.76
CA ASN A 20 -19.56 -1.43 10.34
C ASN A 20 -18.28 -1.95 9.64
N ILE A 21 -18.42 -2.92 8.74
CA ILE A 21 -17.39 -3.18 7.74
C ILE A 21 -17.35 -1.89 6.93
N ALA A 22 -16.21 -1.18 6.90
CA ALA A 22 -16.11 0.15 6.29
C ALA A 22 -16.76 0.17 4.89
N PHE A 23 -16.51 -0.87 4.10
CA PHE A 23 -17.22 -1.26 2.87
C PHE A 23 -16.70 -2.64 2.40
N LYS A 24 -17.40 -3.30 1.47
CA LYS A 24 -16.94 -4.58 0.87
C LYS A 24 -15.52 -4.40 0.32
N ASN A 25 -14.61 -5.32 0.63
CA ASN A 25 -13.19 -5.27 0.23
C ASN A 25 -12.35 -4.15 0.88
N GLY A 26 -12.85 -3.52 1.96
CA GLY A 26 -12.11 -2.45 2.64
C GLY A 26 -10.73 -2.86 3.21
N TYR A 27 -10.57 -4.13 3.62
CA TYR A 27 -9.27 -4.67 4.04
C TYR A 27 -8.25 -4.65 2.89
N ASP A 28 -8.64 -5.16 1.72
CA ASP A 28 -7.79 -5.19 0.53
C ASP A 28 -7.41 -3.76 0.09
N CYS A 29 -8.37 -2.83 0.07
CA CYS A 29 -8.09 -1.43 -0.22
C CYS A 29 -7.11 -0.83 0.78
N ARG A 30 -7.29 -1.11 2.08
CA ARG A 30 -6.40 -0.62 3.12
C ARG A 30 -4.97 -1.15 2.95
N SER A 31 -4.82 -2.43 2.60
CA SER A 31 -3.50 -3.02 2.33
C SER A 31 -2.78 -2.33 1.17
N VAL A 32 -3.50 -1.92 0.12
CA VAL A 32 -2.93 -1.15 -1.00
C VAL A 32 -2.48 0.24 -0.52
N ILE A 33 -3.36 0.96 0.19
CA ILE A 33 -3.09 2.32 0.68
C ILE A 33 -1.87 2.34 1.61
N GLU A 34 -1.76 1.37 2.53
CA GLU A 34 -0.70 1.32 3.54
C GLU A 34 0.70 1.19 2.93
N SER A 35 0.82 0.56 1.75
CA SER A 35 2.12 0.21 1.17
C SER A 35 2.49 1.00 -0.09
N ALA A 36 1.52 1.60 -0.79
CA ALA A 36 1.71 2.12 -2.15
C ALA A 36 2.83 3.16 -2.28
N MET A 37 2.82 4.22 -1.47
CA MET A 37 3.84 5.28 -1.56
C MET A 37 5.21 4.81 -1.06
N GLN A 38 5.22 3.97 -0.01
CA GLN A 38 6.47 3.44 0.53
C GLN A 38 7.17 2.50 -0.47
N ALA A 39 6.39 1.67 -1.18
CA ALA A 39 6.90 0.80 -2.23
C ALA A 39 7.52 1.62 -3.37
N GLN A 40 6.82 2.65 -3.86
CA GLN A 40 7.32 3.54 -4.90
C GLN A 40 8.64 4.21 -4.49
N ALA A 41 8.67 4.84 -3.31
CA ALA A 41 9.87 5.51 -2.82
C ALA A 41 11.07 4.56 -2.66
N SER A 42 10.81 3.31 -2.25
CA SER A 42 11.87 2.30 -2.12
C SER A 42 12.42 1.87 -3.47
N GLN A 43 11.57 1.72 -4.50
CA GLN A 43 11.98 1.41 -5.86
C GLN A 43 12.79 2.55 -6.47
N ASP A 44 12.29 3.79 -6.37
CA ASP A 44 12.98 4.97 -6.88
C ASP A 44 14.35 5.13 -6.22
N LEU A 45 14.44 4.97 -4.88
CA LEU A 45 15.70 5.05 -4.15
C LEU A 45 16.71 3.98 -4.61
N ALA A 46 16.25 2.75 -4.85
CA ALA A 46 17.11 1.67 -5.34
C ALA A 46 17.70 2.02 -6.71
N GLU A 47 16.88 2.57 -7.62
CA GLU A 47 17.32 2.98 -8.95
C GLU A 47 18.26 4.19 -8.90
N ILE A 48 17.93 5.22 -8.13
CA ILE A 48 18.78 6.40 -7.92
C ILE A 48 20.14 5.96 -7.37
N THR A 49 20.15 5.07 -6.38
CA THR A 49 21.39 4.55 -5.78
C THR A 49 22.23 3.79 -6.79
N ALA A 50 21.61 2.97 -7.66
CA ALA A 50 22.31 2.26 -8.72
C ALA A 50 22.96 3.23 -9.73
N ARG A 51 22.24 4.28 -10.15
CA ARG A 51 22.75 5.32 -11.05
C ARG A 51 23.91 6.11 -10.44
N ILE A 52 23.80 6.47 -9.16
CA ILE A 52 24.90 7.15 -8.45
C ILE A 52 26.13 6.24 -8.36
N LYS A 53 25.93 4.95 -8.06
CA LYS A 53 27.03 3.96 -8.03
C LYS A 53 27.69 3.78 -9.39
N SER A 54 26.96 3.96 -10.50
CA SER A 54 27.52 3.93 -11.85
C SER A 54 28.19 5.24 -12.27
N GLY A 55 28.32 6.22 -11.36
CA GLY A 55 29.04 7.47 -11.60
C GLY A 55 28.18 8.63 -12.12
N VAL A 56 26.85 8.49 -12.15
CA VAL A 56 25.95 9.60 -12.48
C VAL A 56 25.92 10.58 -11.31
N ASP A 57 25.97 11.89 -11.59
CA ASP A 57 25.85 12.89 -10.54
C ASP A 57 24.47 12.83 -9.87
N ARG A 58 24.43 13.23 -8.60
CA ARG A 58 23.22 13.14 -7.79
C ARG A 58 22.04 13.92 -8.38
N GLN A 59 22.26 15.11 -8.92
CA GLN A 59 21.16 15.93 -9.45
C GLN A 59 20.55 15.29 -10.69
N THR A 60 21.39 14.81 -11.62
CA THR A 60 20.93 14.10 -12.82
C THR A 60 20.26 12.79 -12.48
N ALA A 61 20.75 12.05 -11.47
CA ALA A 61 20.12 10.81 -11.03
C ALA A 61 18.71 11.05 -10.44
N LEU A 62 18.50 12.17 -9.74
CA LEU A 62 17.21 12.52 -9.11
C LEU A 62 16.20 13.15 -10.07
N LYS A 63 16.65 13.88 -11.09
CA LYS A 63 15.79 14.67 -11.99
C LYS A 63 14.59 13.90 -12.58
N PRO A 64 14.71 12.62 -12.99
CA PRO A 64 13.59 11.85 -13.52
C PRO A 64 12.48 11.52 -12.50
N PHE A 65 12.78 11.63 -11.20
CA PHE A 65 11.89 11.26 -10.10
C PHE A 65 11.26 12.47 -9.40
N LEU A 66 11.79 13.68 -9.65
CA LEU A 66 11.35 14.93 -9.02
C LEU A 66 10.48 15.79 -9.93
N ASN A 67 9.63 15.15 -10.73
CA ASN A 67 8.72 15.84 -11.65
C ASN A 67 7.29 15.29 -11.55
N ASP A 68 6.33 16.12 -11.95
CA ASP A 68 4.91 15.80 -11.85
C ASP A 68 4.54 14.58 -12.68
N ALA A 69 5.15 14.37 -13.84
CA ALA A 69 4.85 13.22 -14.69
C ALA A 69 5.18 11.87 -14.02
N HIS A 70 6.25 11.81 -13.22
CA HIS A 70 6.56 10.62 -12.42
C HIS A 70 5.51 10.40 -11.32
N PHE A 71 5.12 11.46 -10.61
CA PHE A 71 4.08 11.39 -9.58
C PHE A 71 2.71 11.02 -10.15
N GLU A 72 2.30 11.61 -11.26
CA GLU A 72 1.04 11.32 -11.95
C GLU A 72 0.98 9.87 -12.42
N LYS A 73 2.11 9.33 -12.93
CA LYS A 73 2.20 7.91 -13.27
C LYS A 73 1.96 7.04 -12.03
N TRP A 74 2.65 7.32 -10.93
CA TRP A 74 2.43 6.60 -9.68
C TRP A 74 0.98 6.69 -9.20
N LEU A 75 0.37 7.89 -9.28
CA LEU A 75 -1.01 8.11 -8.86
C LEU A 75 -1.99 7.28 -9.71
N SER A 76 -1.81 7.25 -11.03
CA SER A 76 -2.63 6.44 -11.93
C SER A 76 -2.50 4.94 -11.63
N ASP A 77 -1.28 4.45 -11.43
CA ASP A 77 -1.02 3.05 -11.09
C ASP A 77 -1.65 2.69 -9.73
N PHE A 78 -1.57 3.61 -8.76
CA PHE A 78 -2.19 3.49 -7.44
C PHE A 78 -3.72 3.45 -7.52
N GLU A 79 -4.35 4.36 -8.27
CA GLU A 79 -5.80 4.41 -8.47
C GLU A 79 -6.31 3.12 -9.11
N GLU A 80 -5.60 2.59 -10.10
CA GLU A 80 -5.93 1.32 -10.73
C GLU A 80 -5.84 0.15 -9.73
N ALA A 81 -4.78 0.09 -8.92
CA ALA A 81 -4.61 -0.94 -7.90
C ALA A 81 -5.72 -0.86 -6.83
N LEU A 82 -6.07 0.35 -6.41
CA LEU A 82 -7.14 0.59 -5.43
C LEU A 82 -8.52 0.22 -5.98
N TYR A 83 -8.81 0.59 -7.24
CA TYR A 83 -10.05 0.22 -7.90
C TYR A 83 -10.19 -1.29 -8.03
N LYS A 84 -9.12 -1.99 -8.41
CA LYS A 84 -9.10 -3.45 -8.48
C LYS A 84 -9.34 -4.07 -7.10
N ALA A 85 -8.69 -3.57 -6.05
CA ALA A 85 -8.88 -4.06 -4.69
C ALA A 85 -10.33 -3.89 -4.21
N GLY A 86 -10.96 -2.75 -4.50
CA GLY A 86 -12.34 -2.46 -4.11
C GLY A 86 -13.40 -3.30 -4.82
N ASN A 87 -13.10 -3.80 -6.03
CA ASN A 87 -14.08 -4.49 -6.89
C ASN A 87 -13.82 -6.01 -7.05
N LYS A 88 -13.06 -6.61 -6.14
CA LYS A 88 -12.94 -8.07 -6.05
C LYS A 88 -14.22 -8.77 -5.60
#